data_AF-A0A1H4W2S6-F1
#
_entry.id   AF-A0A1H4W2S6-F1
#
_cell.length_a   1.000
_cell.length_b   1.000
_cell.length_c   1.000
_cell.angle_alpha   90.00
_cell.angle_beta   90.00
_cell.angle_gamma   90.00
#
_symmetry.space_group_name_H-M   'P 1'
#
loop_
_entity.id
_entity.type
_entity.pdbx_description
1 polymer ?
#
loop_
_entity_poly.entity_id
_entity_poly.type
_entity_poly.pdbx_seq_one_letter_code
_entity_poly.pdbx_strand_id
1 'polypeptide(L)'
;MLKFTHKVQLRERVTAKCDRHPRYNPEKDGRSGIKGGCSTSWNLYDLLQARQKLDDALKEFLRRSSPWSRPRLTQARPRDQSRRSEL
;
A
#
# COMPACT_ATOMS: atom_id res chain seq x y z
N MET A 1 19.98 14.82 -20.85
CA MET A 1 20.18 13.94 -19.67
C MET A 1 18.91 13.96 -18.84
N LEU A 2 18.29 12.81 -18.57
CA LEU A 2 17.09 12.72 -17.73
C LEU A 2 17.52 12.68 -16.25
N LYS A 3 17.08 13.66 -15.45
CA LYS A 3 17.35 13.74 -14.01
C LYS A 3 16.11 14.26 -13.30
N PHE A 4 15.57 13.48 -12.37
CA PHE A 4 14.45 13.89 -11.54
C PHE A 4 14.51 13.23 -10.17
N THR A 5 13.86 13.85 -9.20
CA THR A 5 13.68 13.30 -7.86
C THR A 5 12.19 13.02 -7.68
N HIS A 6 11.84 11.79 -7.32
CA HIS A 6 10.46 11.42 -7.03
C HIS A 6 10.33 11.06 -5.54
N LYS A 7 9.38 11.71 -4.85
CA LYS A 7 9.08 11.47 -3.43
C LYS A 7 7.64 10.96 -3.33
N VAL A 8 7.47 9.67 -3.04
CA VAL A 8 6.15 9.10 -2.74
C VAL A 8 5.93 9.17 -1.23
N GLN A 9 4.94 9.94 -0.80
CA GLN A 9 4.40 9.85 0.56
C GLN A 9 2.89 9.71 0.48
N LEU A 10 2.41 8.47 0.60
CA LEU A 10 1.01 8.17 0.76
C LEU A 10 0.86 7.32 2.03
N ARG A 11 0.25 7.89 3.06
CA ARG A 11 -0.09 7.22 4.33
C ARG A 11 -1.58 7.41 4.59
N GLU A 12 -2.40 6.82 3.72
CA GLU A 12 -3.84 6.87 3.85
C GLU A 12 -4.33 5.56 4.49
N ARG A 13 -5.08 5.67 5.59
CA ARG A 13 -5.68 4.51 6.27
C ARG A 13 -7.20 4.62 6.12
N VAL A 14 -7.72 3.97 5.09
CA VAL A 14 -9.18 3.91 4.89
C VAL A 14 -9.76 2.74 5.66
N THR A 15 -10.75 3.01 6.50
CA THR A 15 -11.59 1.98 7.13
C THR A 15 -13.04 2.31 6.80
N ALA A 16 -13.64 1.52 5.91
CA ALA A 16 -15.00 1.74 5.44
C ALA A 16 -15.75 0.42 5.32
N LYS A 17 -17.07 0.46 5.54
CA LYS A 17 -17.98 -0.69 5.41
C LYS A 17 -19.26 -0.22 4.74
N CYS A 18 -19.98 -1.16 4.14
CA CYS A 18 -21.32 -0.92 3.65
C CYS A 18 -22.33 -1.26 4.74
N ASP A 19 -23.16 -0.30 5.15
CA ASP A 19 -24.18 -0.54 6.18
C ASP A 19 -25.23 -1.56 5.75
N ARG A 20 -25.57 -1.58 4.45
CA ARG A 20 -26.51 -2.56 3.87
C ARG A 20 -25.90 -3.95 3.75
N HIS A 21 -24.58 -4.04 3.62
CA HIS A 21 -23.85 -5.29 3.42
C HIS A 21 -22.64 -5.36 4.37
N PRO A 22 -22.87 -5.49 5.69
CA PRO A 22 -21.79 -5.42 6.69
C PRO A 22 -20.81 -6.58 6.60
N ARG A 23 -21.19 -7.67 5.92
CA ARG A 23 -20.35 -8.85 5.69
C ARG A 23 -19.55 -8.80 4.39
N TYR A 24 -19.85 -7.86 3.49
CA TYR A 24 -19.15 -7.75 2.22
C TYR A 24 -17.71 -7.27 2.46
N ASN A 25 -16.75 -8.06 2.00
CA ASN A 25 -15.34 -7.74 2.04
C ASN A 25 -14.77 -7.70 0.60
N PRO A 26 -14.46 -6.51 0.06
CA PRO A 26 -13.92 -6.38 -1.29
C PRO A 26 -12.64 -7.20 -1.55
N GLU A 27 -11.80 -7.42 -0.53
CA GLU A 27 -10.55 -8.20 -0.68
C GLU A 27 -10.79 -9.70 -0.83
N LYS A 28 -11.87 -10.22 -0.22
CA LYS A 28 -12.18 -11.66 -0.25
C LYS A 28 -13.23 -12.01 -1.30
N ASP A 29 -14.29 -11.22 -1.36
CA ASP A 29 -15.46 -11.51 -2.18
C ASP A 29 -15.34 -10.90 -3.60
N GLY A 30 -14.44 -9.93 -3.77
CA GLY A 30 -14.21 -9.25 -5.03
C GLY A 30 -15.49 -8.62 -5.62
N ARG A 31 -15.55 -8.57 -6.95
CA ARG A 31 -16.67 -7.99 -7.70
C ARG A 31 -17.94 -8.84 -7.61
N SER A 32 -17.81 -10.17 -7.61
CA SER A 32 -18.94 -11.11 -7.60
C SER A 32 -19.70 -11.12 -6.27
N GLY A 33 -19.06 -10.68 -5.17
CA GLY A 33 -19.70 -10.53 -3.87
C GLY A 33 -20.70 -9.37 -3.75
N ILE A 34 -20.78 -8.49 -4.75
CA ILE A 34 -21.66 -7.33 -4.71
C ILE A 34 -23.11 -7.76 -4.96
N LYS A 35 -23.97 -7.54 -3.96
CA LYS A 35 -25.38 -7.91 -4.02
C LYS A 35 -26.25 -6.74 -4.45
N GLY A 36 -27.21 -7.01 -5.34
CA GLY A 36 -28.27 -6.07 -5.71
C GLY A 36 -27.79 -4.74 -6.30
N GLY A 37 -26.59 -4.71 -6.91
CA GLY A 37 -26.05 -3.48 -7.51
C GLY A 37 -25.74 -2.36 -6.49
N CYS A 38 -25.41 -2.71 -5.24
CA CYS A 38 -25.15 -1.73 -4.19
C CYS A 38 -24.00 -0.78 -4.54
N SER A 39 -24.31 0.51 -4.70
CA SER A 39 -23.34 1.56 -5.04
C SER A 39 -22.20 1.69 -4.02
N THR A 40 -22.50 1.57 -2.72
CA THR A 40 -21.47 1.61 -1.68
C THR A 40 -20.50 0.42 -1.80
N SER A 41 -21.01 -0.79 -2.04
CA SER A 41 -20.16 -1.97 -2.24
C SER A 41 -19.29 -1.83 -3.50
N TRP A 42 -19.83 -1.24 -4.58
CA TRP A 42 -19.05 -0.87 -5.77
C TRP A 42 -17.93 0.11 -5.44
N ASN A 43 -18.23 1.21 -4.76
CA ASN A 43 -17.23 2.22 -4.40
C ASN A 43 -16.10 1.63 -3.54
N LEU A 44 -16.43 0.73 -2.61
CA LEU A 44 -15.44 0.02 -1.79
C LEU A 44 -14.55 -0.89 -2.63
N TYR A 45 -15.12 -1.59 -3.61
CA TYR A 45 -14.36 -2.41 -4.56
C TYR A 45 -13.47 -1.57 -5.45
N ASP A 46 -13.97 -0.46 -5.99
CA ASP A 46 -13.21 0.45 -6.85
C ASP A 46 -12.04 1.10 -6.08
N LEU A 47 -12.24 1.43 -4.81
CA LEU A 47 -11.17 1.91 -3.94
C LEU A 47 -10.07 0.85 -3.75
N LEU A 48 -10.44 -0.41 -3.54
CA LEU A 48 -9.47 -1.50 -3.47
C LEU A 48 -8.69 -1.65 -4.79
N GLN A 49 -9.38 -1.56 -5.93
CA GLN A 49 -8.74 -1.59 -7.25
C GLN A 49 -7.78 -0.42 -7.45
N ALA A 50 -8.14 0.78 -7.00
CA ALA A 50 -7.27 1.96 -7.08
C ALA A 50 -5.98 1.76 -6.25
N ARG A 51 -6.10 1.21 -5.03
CA ARG A 51 -4.95 0.83 -4.21
C ARG A 51 -4.04 -0.16 -4.94
N GLN A 52 -4.60 -1.23 -5.50
CA GLN A 52 -3.84 -2.24 -6.23
C GLN A 52 -3.05 -1.62 -7.40
N LYS A 53 -3.70 -0.74 -8.18
CA LYS A 53 -3.07 -0.03 -9.30
C LYS A 53 -1.93 0.88 -8.84
N LEU A 54 -2.06 1.54 -7.69
CA LEU A 54 -0.99 2.34 -7.11
C LEU A 54 0.21 1.48 -6.73
N ASP A 55 -0.03 0.35 -6.06
CA ASP A 55 1.03 -0.58 -5.66
C ASP A 55 1.77 -1.13 -6.88
N ASP A 56 1.06 -1.49 -7.94
CA ASP A 56 1.65 -2.02 -9.17
C ASP A 56 2.39 -0.95 -9.97
N ALA A 57 1.87 0.28 -10.04
CA ALA A 57 2.58 1.41 -10.63
C ALA A 57 3.88 1.72 -9.88
N LEU A 58 3.87 1.65 -8.54
CA LEU A 58 5.05 1.84 -7.72
C LEU A 58 6.10 0.75 -7.96
N LYS A 59 5.69 -0.53 -7.99
CA LYS A 59 6.59 -1.65 -8.32
C LYS A 59 7.22 -1.46 -9.69
N GLU A 60 6.43 -1.08 -10.69
CA GLU A 60 6.92 -0.88 -12.05
C GLU A 60 7.89 0.29 -12.14
N PHE A 61 7.60 1.39 -11.45
CA PHE A 61 8.52 2.53 -11.33
C PHE A 61 9.85 2.09 -10.73
N LEU A 62 9.83 1.35 -9.61
CA LEU A 62 11.04 0.84 -8.97
C LEU A 62 11.81 -0.10 -9.91
N ARG A 63 11.13 -1.03 -10.58
CA ARG A 63 11.72 -1.97 -11.54
C ARG A 63 12.44 -1.23 -12.68
N ARG A 64 11.79 -0.22 -13.27
CA ARG A 64 12.37 0.60 -14.35
C ARG A 64 13.51 1.49 -13.88
N SER A 65 13.43 2.01 -12.66
CA SER A 65 14.48 2.87 -12.10
C SER A 65 15.70 2.08 -11.61
N SER A 66 15.54 0.77 -11.35
CA SER A 66 16.57 -0.10 -10.76
C SER A 66 17.96 0.01 -11.39
N PRO A 67 18.13 0.10 -12.73
CA PRO A 67 19.46 0.19 -13.34
C PRO A 67 20.22 1.49 -12.98
N TRP A 68 19.50 2.54 -12.58
CA TRP A 68 20.05 3.87 -12.31
C TRP A 68 19.85 4.34 -10.86
N SER A 69 19.02 3.64 -10.09
CA SER A 69 18.87 3.88 -8.66
C SER A 69 19.99 3.19 -7.90
N ARG A 70 20.88 3.96 -7.29
CA ARG A 70 21.88 3.41 -6.36
C ARG A 70 21.16 2.67 -5.23
N PRO A 71 21.58 1.45 -4.84
CA PRO A 71 21.11 0.85 -3.60
C PRO A 71 21.43 1.83 -2.47
N ARG A 72 20.40 2.40 -1.84
CA ARG A 72 20.60 3.04 -0.54
C ARG A 72 20.91 1.88 0.40
N LEU A 73 22.20 1.64 0.62
CA LEU A 73 22.67 0.90 1.79
C LEU A 73 22.07 1.64 2.98
N THR A 74 20.92 1.17 3.46
CA THR A 74 20.41 1.54 4.77
C THR A 74 21.51 1.12 5.74
N GLN A 75 22.30 2.10 6.19
CA GLN A 75 23.18 1.92 7.33
C GLN A 75 22.29 1.52 8.49
N ALA A 76 22.17 0.22 8.72
CA ALA A 76 21.70 -0.31 9.98
C ALA A 76 22.69 0.20 11.02
N ARG A 77 22.33 1.25 11.76
CA ARG A 77 23.08 1.63 12.96
C ARG A 77 23.03 0.41 13.88
N PRO A 78 24.18 -0.19 14.24
CA PRO A 78 24.19 -1.23 15.25
C PRO A 78 23.56 -0.66 16.52
N ARG A 79 22.55 -1.36 17.03
CA ARG A 79 21.83 -1.01 18.24
C ARG A 79 22.80 -1.25 19.40
N ASP A 80 23.30 -0.17 19.99
CA ASP A 80 24.15 -0.21 21.18
C ASP A 80 23.40 -0.95 22.30
N GLN A 81 23.94 -2.12 22.69
CA GLN A 81 23.41 -2.98 23.76
C GLN A 81 24.12 -2.70 25.11
N SER A 82 24.72 -1.53 25.30
CA SER A 82 25.26 -1.15 26.61
C SER A 82 24.16 -0.55 27.49
N ARG A 83 23.42 -1.41 28.20
CA ARG A 83 22.80 -1.14 29.53
C ARG A 83 21.88 -2.30 29.92
N ARG A 84 22.43 -3.31 30.60
CA ARG A 84 21.78 -4.07 31.69
C ARG A 84 22.74 -5.11 32.25
N SER A 85 23.71 -4.62 33.01
CA SER A 85 24.36 -5.40 34.06
C SER A 85 24.41 -4.47 35.26
N GLU A 86 23.37 -4.53 36.10
CA GLU A 86 23.37 -4.09 37.50
C GLU A 86 21.96 -4.34 38.06
N LEU A 87 21.80 -5.51 38.67
CA LEU A 87 21.22 -5.78 40.00
C LEU A 87 21.10 -7.29 40.21
#